data_AF-A0A1M5UHX5-F1
#
_entry.id   AF-A0A1M5UHX5-F1
#
_cell.length_a   1.000
_cell.length_b   1.000
_cell.length_c   1.000
_cell.angle_alpha   90.00
_cell.angle_beta   90.00
_cell.angle_gamma   90.00
#
_symmetry.space_group_name_H-M   'P 1'
#
loop_
_entity.id
_entity.type
_entity.pdbx_description
1 polymer ?
#
loop_
_entity_poly.entity_id
_entity_poly.type
_entity_poly.pdbx_seq_one_letter_code
_entity_poly.pdbx_strand_id
1 'polypeptide(L)'
;MTVGGRLFACNPASVNLGEYKPMNDTALLLCGDRSEGTAKIALDQLASSIQGFSDRAVQFLANDITDEALNFGPFCARVLLENGCAALVGRLDSFRMLYLSEFQAQPEYEPGKRAKSAFAWSGDVIPDEKSHQALWSVDHDLPRISRALFSKHFDHFFWKPALNRMLDYVSTLEQDPLLADVVNIDPDRFINEARGRSAQLYSTLSKGVHWEFFTSALLFDEATIKSAIRDTFLLVANLGLTSHFVHTAYASLDPVKAVSCYKAIRRLVP
;
A
#
# COMPACT_ATOMS: atom_id res chain seq x y z
N MET A 1 -30.60 6.15 57.02
CA MET A 1 -29.78 5.39 56.05
C MET A 1 -29.68 6.20 54.79
N THR A 2 -28.53 6.83 54.62
CA THR A 2 -28.21 7.78 53.54
C THR A 2 -27.14 7.11 52.71
N VAL A 3 -27.41 6.85 51.43
CA VAL A 3 -26.37 6.40 50.48
C VAL A 3 -26.37 7.39 49.33
N GLY A 4 -25.32 8.21 49.30
CA GLY A 4 -25.10 9.24 48.30
C GLY A 4 -24.59 8.64 46.99
N GLY A 5 -25.26 8.96 45.89
CA GLY A 5 -24.75 8.73 44.54
C GLY A 5 -23.81 9.86 44.15
N ARG A 6 -22.51 9.57 44.04
CA ARG A 6 -21.56 10.45 43.34
C ARG A 6 -21.73 10.20 41.83
N LEU A 7 -22.30 11.17 41.13
CA LEU A 7 -22.15 11.30 39.69
C LEU A 7 -20.67 11.59 39.39
N PHE A 8 -19.97 10.63 38.78
CA PHE A 8 -18.70 10.88 38.12
C PHE A 8 -18.99 11.66 36.83
N ALA A 9 -18.81 12.98 36.89
CA ALA A 9 -18.69 13.80 35.70
C ALA A 9 -17.33 13.50 35.05
N CYS A 10 -17.33 12.77 33.93
CA CYS A 10 -16.18 12.70 33.05
C CYS A 10 -15.96 14.09 32.44
N ASN A 11 -14.93 14.77 32.91
CA ASN A 11 -14.41 15.99 32.34
C ASN A 11 -13.92 15.69 30.91
N PRO A 12 -14.39 16.37 29.84
CA PRO A 12 -13.81 16.18 28.53
C PRO A 12 -12.44 16.84 28.56
N ALA A 13 -11.39 16.04 28.75
CA ALA A 13 -10.03 16.45 28.47
C ALA A 13 -10.03 16.96 27.02
N SER A 14 -9.66 18.22 26.83
CA SER A 14 -9.35 18.80 25.53
C SER A 14 -8.32 17.92 24.85
N VAL A 15 -8.79 17.12 23.89
CA VAL A 15 -7.93 16.45 22.93
C VAL A 15 -7.19 17.57 22.20
N ASN A 16 -5.89 17.66 22.49
CA ASN A 16 -4.97 18.49 21.74
C ASN A 16 -4.98 17.92 20.31
N LEU A 17 -5.77 18.51 19.42
CA LEU A 17 -5.74 18.24 18.00
C LEU A 17 -4.38 18.73 17.53
N GLY A 18 -3.38 17.85 17.65
CA GLY A 18 -2.05 18.07 17.08
C GLY A 18 -2.23 18.50 15.63
N GLU A 19 -1.41 19.46 15.20
CA GLU A 19 -1.42 19.97 13.82
C GLU A 19 -1.65 18.82 12.84
N TYR A 20 -2.79 18.87 12.15
CA TYR A 20 -3.09 17.92 11.10
C TYR A 20 -2.07 18.16 9.99
N LYS A 21 -0.97 17.40 10.01
CA LYS A 21 0.01 17.43 8.92
C LYS A 21 -0.74 16.93 7.67
N PRO A 22 -0.88 17.74 6.61
CA PRO A 22 -1.56 17.31 5.42
C PRO A 22 -0.91 16.03 4.89
N MET A 23 -1.75 15.08 4.47
CA MET A 23 -1.30 13.80 3.96
C MET A 23 -0.35 14.01 2.77
N ASN A 24 0.80 13.32 2.77
CA ASN A 24 1.74 13.43 1.65
C ASN A 24 1.18 12.75 0.39
N ASP A 25 1.72 13.09 -0.77
CA ASP A 25 1.22 12.59 -2.05
C ASP A 25 1.27 11.06 -2.17
N THR A 26 2.21 10.40 -1.48
CA THR A 26 2.33 8.93 -1.48
C THR A 26 1.17 8.27 -0.75
N ALA A 27 0.89 8.72 0.47
CA ALA A 27 -0.23 8.23 1.28
C ALA A 27 -1.57 8.56 0.61
N LEU A 28 -1.71 9.77 0.06
CA LEU A 28 -2.90 10.20 -0.66
C LEU A 28 -3.16 9.35 -1.90
N LEU A 29 -2.11 9.06 -2.69
CA LEU A 29 -2.23 8.23 -3.89
C LEU A 29 -2.60 6.77 -3.55
N LEU A 30 -2.11 6.23 -2.44
CA LEU A 30 -2.36 4.83 -2.07
C LEU A 30 -3.72 4.66 -1.36
N CYS A 31 -4.06 5.55 -0.42
CA CYS A 31 -5.25 5.42 0.42
C CYS A 31 -6.48 6.15 -0.14
N GLY A 32 -6.30 7.17 -0.99
CA GLY A 32 -7.41 7.99 -1.46
C GLY A 32 -7.91 8.98 -0.40
N ASP A 33 -9.05 9.62 -0.66
CA ASP A 33 -9.53 10.77 0.14
C ASP A 33 -11.06 10.94 0.14
N ARG A 34 -11.73 10.53 -0.95
CA ARG A 34 -13.17 10.77 -1.16
C ARG A 34 -14.05 9.64 -0.62
N SER A 35 -14.03 9.39 0.69
CA SER A 35 -14.92 8.37 1.29
C SER A 35 -15.17 8.56 2.79
N GLU A 36 -16.14 7.80 3.32
CA GLU A 36 -16.59 7.83 4.71
C GLU A 36 -16.82 6.41 5.26
N GLY A 37 -16.80 6.26 6.58
CA GLY A 37 -17.11 5.01 7.29
C GLY A 37 -15.88 4.22 7.75
N THR A 38 -16.09 3.03 8.29
CA THR A 38 -15.05 2.20 8.93
C THR A 38 -13.87 1.89 7.99
N ALA A 39 -14.13 1.64 6.70
CA ALA A 39 -13.07 1.41 5.72
C ALA A 39 -12.18 2.65 5.56
N LYS A 40 -12.73 3.86 5.59
CA LYS A 40 -11.97 5.12 5.55
C LYS A 40 -11.10 5.28 6.79
N ILE A 41 -11.64 5.02 7.99
CA ILE A 41 -10.87 5.08 9.23
C ILE A 41 -9.64 4.16 9.17
N ALA A 42 -9.84 2.94 8.66
CA ALA A 42 -8.73 1.99 8.52
C ALA A 42 -7.72 2.42 7.44
N LEU A 43 -8.18 3.01 6.32
CA LEU A 43 -7.30 3.60 5.31
C LEU A 43 -6.54 4.82 5.84
N ASP A 44 -7.14 5.62 6.72
CA ASP A 44 -6.47 6.76 7.36
C ASP A 44 -5.37 6.32 8.32
N GLN A 45 -5.60 5.22 9.04
CA GLN A 45 -4.56 4.60 9.86
C GLN A 45 -3.40 4.10 8.99
N LEU A 46 -3.69 3.45 7.86
CA LEU A 46 -2.66 3.05 6.89
C LEU A 46 -1.95 4.28 6.28
N ALA A 47 -2.69 5.33 5.96
CA ALA A 47 -2.15 6.57 5.39
C ALA A 47 -1.15 7.24 6.34
N SER A 48 -1.47 7.33 7.62
CA SER A 48 -0.57 7.87 8.65
C SER A 48 0.75 7.09 8.70
N SER A 49 0.68 5.76 8.66
CA SER A 49 1.87 4.91 8.62
C SER A 49 2.66 5.09 7.32
N ILE A 50 1.99 5.04 6.17
CA ILE A 50 2.61 5.24 4.85
C ILE A 50 3.31 6.60 4.80
N GLN A 51 2.66 7.67 5.28
CA GLN A 51 3.22 9.01 5.31
C GLN A 51 4.52 9.06 6.14
N GLY A 52 4.50 8.55 7.36
CA GLY A 52 5.68 8.56 8.23
C GLY A 52 6.87 7.82 7.62
N PHE A 53 6.64 6.63 7.07
CA PHE A 53 7.71 5.81 6.49
C PHE A 53 8.16 6.30 5.11
N SER A 54 7.26 6.82 4.28
CA SER A 54 7.64 7.41 2.99
C SER A 54 8.40 8.72 3.16
N ASP A 55 7.99 9.61 4.07
CA ASP A 55 8.74 10.83 4.37
C ASP A 55 10.19 10.52 4.77
N ARG A 56 10.37 9.51 5.64
CA ARG A 56 11.71 9.09 6.08
C ARG A 56 12.51 8.44 4.95
N ALA A 57 11.88 7.60 4.13
CA ALA A 57 12.52 6.98 2.99
C ALA A 57 12.98 8.01 1.94
N VAL A 58 12.19 9.05 1.68
CA VAL A 58 12.59 10.17 0.79
C VAL A 58 13.81 10.91 1.35
N GLN A 59 13.88 11.12 2.67
CA GLN A 59 15.07 11.72 3.29
C GLN A 59 16.32 10.87 3.07
N PHE A 60 16.20 9.54 3.09
CA PHE A 60 17.33 8.64 2.80
C PHE A 60 17.72 8.61 1.32
N LEU A 61 16.80 8.91 0.40
CA LEU A 61 17.12 9.10 -1.01
C LEU A 61 17.86 10.41 -1.26
N ALA A 62 17.41 11.50 -0.63
CA ALA A 62 17.86 12.86 -0.93
C ALA A 62 19.21 13.23 -0.30
N ASN A 63 19.58 12.61 0.83
CA ASN A 63 20.79 12.95 1.57
C ASN A 63 21.92 11.93 1.33
N ASP A 64 23.13 12.31 1.72
CA ASP A 64 24.26 11.39 1.79
C ASP A 64 23.94 10.23 2.73
N ILE A 65 24.48 9.05 2.42
CA ILE A 65 24.15 7.88 3.22
C ILE A 65 24.76 7.95 4.62
N THR A 66 23.93 7.60 5.60
CA THR A 66 24.32 7.45 7.00
C THR A 66 24.17 5.98 7.41
N ASP A 67 24.82 5.56 8.50
CA ASP A 67 24.60 4.23 9.09
C ASP A 67 23.12 4.00 9.44
N GLU A 68 22.42 5.07 9.81
CA GLU A 68 20.98 5.02 10.02
C GLU A 68 20.23 4.70 8.73
N ALA A 69 20.54 5.36 7.62
CA ALA A 69 19.94 5.07 6.32
C ALA A 69 20.24 3.65 5.85
N LEU A 70 21.44 3.13 6.14
CA LEU A 70 21.83 1.74 5.84
C LEU A 70 20.95 0.71 6.56
N ASN A 71 20.68 0.95 7.84
CA ASN A 71 19.95 0.00 8.67
C ASN A 71 18.42 0.19 8.61
N PHE A 72 17.97 1.45 8.53
CA PHE A 72 16.56 1.81 8.65
C PHE A 72 15.89 2.06 7.29
N GLY A 73 16.66 2.40 6.25
CA GLY A 73 16.14 2.59 4.90
C GLY A 73 15.38 1.38 4.35
N PRO A 74 15.95 0.15 4.43
CA PRO A 74 15.23 -1.08 4.05
C PRO A 74 13.92 -1.28 4.81
N PHE A 75 13.90 -0.95 6.11
CA PHE A 75 12.70 -1.05 6.93
C PHE A 75 11.62 -0.06 6.47
N CYS A 76 11.97 1.21 6.25
CA CYS A 76 11.01 2.21 5.75
C CYS A 76 10.41 1.81 4.39
N ALA A 77 11.26 1.39 3.44
CA ALA A 77 10.79 0.90 2.14
C ALA A 77 9.92 -0.35 2.29
N ARG A 78 10.28 -1.27 3.19
CA ARG A 78 9.47 -2.48 3.40
C ARG A 78 8.08 -2.15 3.93
N VAL A 79 7.99 -1.27 4.93
CA VAL A 79 6.71 -0.87 5.48
C VAL A 79 5.88 -0.11 4.43
N LEU A 80 6.51 0.75 3.62
CA LEU A 80 5.83 1.40 2.50
C LEU A 80 5.27 0.38 1.49
N LEU A 81 6.05 -0.64 1.13
CA LEU A 81 5.61 -1.69 0.21
C LEU A 81 4.42 -2.47 0.76
N GLU A 82 4.53 -2.95 2.00
CA GLU A 82 3.49 -3.77 2.64
C GLU A 82 2.21 -2.97 2.89
N ASN A 83 2.32 -1.78 3.48
CA ASN A 83 1.16 -0.94 3.78
C ASN A 83 0.54 -0.34 2.52
N GLY A 84 1.36 -0.03 1.51
CA GLY A 84 0.86 0.39 0.20
C GLY A 84 0.04 -0.72 -0.46
N CYS A 85 0.52 -1.96 -0.45
CA CYS A 85 -0.25 -3.10 -0.94
C CYS A 85 -1.51 -3.37 -0.10
N ALA A 86 -1.43 -3.23 1.23
CA ALA A 86 -2.59 -3.37 2.11
C ALA A 86 -3.67 -2.32 1.83
N ALA A 87 -3.28 -1.06 1.62
CA ALA A 87 -4.19 0.00 1.23
C ALA A 87 -4.87 -0.29 -0.11
N LEU A 88 -4.12 -0.78 -1.10
CA LEU A 88 -4.67 -1.16 -2.40
C LEU A 88 -5.64 -2.34 -2.31
N VAL A 89 -5.30 -3.39 -1.55
CA VAL A 89 -6.22 -4.49 -1.25
C VAL A 89 -7.48 -3.94 -0.61
N GLY A 90 -7.35 -3.06 0.38
CA GLY A 90 -8.48 -2.47 1.07
C GLY A 90 -9.36 -1.57 0.19
N ARG A 91 -8.80 -0.98 -0.85
CA ARG A 91 -9.58 -0.20 -1.82
C ARG A 91 -10.29 -1.07 -2.84
N LEU A 92 -9.67 -2.16 -3.28
CA LEU A 92 -10.21 -3.07 -4.29
C LEU A 92 -11.15 -4.14 -3.71
N ASP A 93 -10.96 -4.50 -2.44
CA ASP A 93 -11.79 -5.42 -1.65
C ASP A 93 -12.07 -4.81 -0.26
N SER A 94 -12.89 -3.76 -0.23
CA SER A 94 -13.22 -3.03 1.00
C SER A 94 -13.87 -3.90 2.07
N PHE A 95 -14.57 -4.98 1.67
CA PHE A 95 -15.08 -5.96 2.62
C PHE A 95 -13.97 -6.57 3.48
N ARG A 96 -12.79 -6.86 2.90
CA ARG A 96 -11.65 -7.41 3.64
C ARG A 96 -11.20 -6.46 4.76
N MET A 97 -11.12 -5.17 4.46
CA MET A 97 -10.75 -4.14 5.45
C MET A 97 -11.81 -3.96 6.53
N LEU A 98 -13.09 -3.91 6.15
CA LEU A 98 -14.20 -3.83 7.10
C LEU A 98 -14.19 -5.02 8.05
N TYR A 99 -14.06 -6.23 7.50
CA TYR A 99 -13.99 -7.45 8.29
C TYR A 99 -12.81 -7.43 9.28
N LEU A 100 -11.63 -7.02 8.83
CA LEU A 100 -10.45 -6.91 9.69
C LEU A 100 -10.65 -5.89 10.82
N SER A 101 -11.19 -4.72 10.50
CA SER A 101 -11.47 -3.68 11.49
C SER A 101 -12.45 -4.16 12.55
N GLU A 102 -13.55 -4.80 12.15
CA GLU A 102 -14.55 -5.34 13.07
C GLU A 102 -13.99 -6.49 13.90
N PHE A 103 -13.19 -7.38 13.29
CA PHE A 103 -12.55 -8.49 13.98
C PHE A 103 -11.55 -8.00 15.06
N GLN A 104 -10.76 -6.98 14.75
CA GLN A 104 -9.79 -6.40 15.69
C GLN A 104 -10.45 -5.61 16.83
N ALA A 105 -11.70 -5.18 16.66
CA ALA A 105 -12.49 -4.52 17.70
C ALA A 105 -13.14 -5.50 18.71
N GLN A 106 -13.11 -6.81 18.43
CA GLN A 106 -13.72 -7.80 19.31
C GLN A 106 -12.90 -8.00 20.60
N PRO A 107 -13.55 -8.25 21.76
CA PRO A 107 -12.85 -8.50 23.03
C PRO A 107 -11.88 -9.69 22.99
N GLU A 108 -12.12 -10.67 22.12
CA GLU A 108 -11.30 -11.86 21.93
C GLU A 108 -10.03 -11.60 21.10
N TYR A 109 -9.87 -10.39 20.54
CA TYR A 109 -8.66 -10.05 19.81
C TYR A 109 -7.47 -9.87 20.78
N GLU A 110 -6.49 -10.76 20.66
CA GLU A 110 -5.28 -10.74 21.46
C GLU A 110 -4.09 -10.18 20.63
N PRO A 111 -3.55 -8.99 20.95
CA PRO A 111 -2.45 -8.39 20.18
C PRO A 111 -1.20 -9.27 20.08
N GLY A 112 -0.95 -10.13 21.07
CA GLY A 112 0.21 -11.04 21.09
C GLY A 112 0.04 -12.32 20.25
N LYS A 113 -1.15 -12.57 19.72
CA LYS A 113 -1.46 -13.79 18.97
C LYS A 113 -1.85 -13.43 17.54
N ARG A 114 -1.08 -13.94 16.58
CA ARG A 114 -1.39 -13.72 15.16
C ARG A 114 -2.74 -14.35 14.83
N ALA A 115 -3.72 -13.51 14.52
CA ALA A 115 -5.01 -13.96 14.01
C ALA A 115 -4.87 -14.58 12.63
N LYS A 116 -5.55 -15.70 12.37
CA LYS A 116 -5.57 -16.33 11.04
C LYS A 116 -6.18 -15.43 9.97
N SER A 117 -7.10 -14.56 10.38
CA SER A 117 -7.76 -13.58 9.54
C SER A 117 -6.91 -12.35 9.27
N ALA A 118 -5.80 -12.12 9.99
CA ALA A 118 -4.97 -10.93 9.83
C ALA A 118 -4.49 -10.77 8.38
N PHE A 119 -4.25 -9.52 7.98
CA PHE A 119 -3.63 -9.24 6.70
C PHE A 119 -2.30 -9.98 6.56
N ALA A 120 -2.06 -10.59 5.40
CA ALA A 120 -0.85 -11.35 5.13
C ALA A 120 -0.35 -11.12 3.71
N TRP A 121 0.97 -10.94 3.58
CA TRP A 121 1.62 -10.80 2.28
C TRP A 121 1.30 -11.98 1.35
N SER A 122 1.46 -13.21 1.86
CA SER A 122 0.95 -14.40 1.18
C SER A 122 -0.56 -14.54 1.42
N GLY A 123 -1.33 -14.72 0.35
CA GLY A 123 -2.78 -14.84 0.40
C GLY A 123 -3.51 -13.54 0.06
N ASP A 124 -3.18 -12.41 0.69
CA ASP A 124 -3.85 -11.12 0.40
C ASP A 124 -3.13 -10.31 -0.70
N VAL A 125 -1.81 -10.40 -0.82
CA VAL A 125 -1.04 -9.68 -1.86
C VAL A 125 -0.59 -10.64 -2.96
N ILE A 126 0.16 -11.67 -2.58
CA ILE A 126 0.65 -12.72 -3.47
C ILE A 126 -0.34 -13.90 -3.42
N PRO A 127 -0.94 -14.31 -4.55
CA PRO A 127 -1.88 -15.42 -4.57
C PRO A 127 -1.18 -16.76 -4.23
N ASP A 128 -1.91 -17.70 -3.65
CA ASP A 128 -1.46 -19.09 -3.51
C ASP A 128 -1.64 -19.80 -4.87
N GLU A 129 -0.55 -20.03 -5.60
CA GLU A 129 -0.56 -20.46 -7.02
C GLU A 129 -0.87 -21.96 -7.23
N LYS A 130 -1.48 -22.63 -6.25
CA LYS A 130 -1.72 -24.09 -6.31
C LYS A 130 -2.73 -24.53 -7.38
N SER A 131 -3.42 -23.60 -8.03
CA SER A 131 -4.42 -23.94 -9.04
C SER A 131 -3.89 -23.81 -10.46
N HIS A 132 -3.67 -24.94 -11.12
CA HIS A 132 -3.48 -25.03 -12.58
C HIS A 132 -4.81 -24.98 -13.36
N GLN A 133 -5.93 -24.71 -12.70
CA GLN A 133 -7.23 -24.64 -13.36
C GLN A 133 -7.31 -23.41 -14.26
N ALA A 134 -8.10 -23.53 -15.33
CA ALA A 134 -8.42 -22.40 -16.21
C ALA A 134 -9.06 -21.26 -15.40
N LEU A 135 -8.80 -20.00 -15.76
CA LEU A 135 -9.28 -18.83 -15.00
C LEU A 135 -10.80 -18.81 -14.80
N TRP A 136 -11.53 -19.26 -15.83
CA TRP A 136 -12.98 -19.37 -15.87
C TRP A 136 -13.36 -20.84 -16.03
N SER A 137 -13.98 -21.40 -15.01
CA SER A 137 -14.54 -22.76 -15.04
C SER A 137 -15.82 -22.78 -14.24
N VAL A 138 -16.81 -23.54 -14.72
CA VAL A 138 -18.08 -23.78 -14.00
C VAL A 138 -17.85 -24.59 -12.72
N ASP A 139 -16.75 -25.32 -12.66
CA ASP A 139 -16.37 -26.18 -11.52
C ASP A 139 -15.62 -25.41 -10.42
N HIS A 140 -15.45 -24.10 -10.58
CA HIS A 140 -14.80 -23.27 -9.55
C HIS A 140 -15.69 -23.12 -8.32
N ASP A 141 -15.14 -23.50 -7.18
CA ASP A 141 -15.72 -23.20 -5.88
C ASP A 141 -15.42 -21.73 -5.51
N LEU A 142 -16.46 -20.93 -5.29
CA LEU A 142 -16.36 -19.48 -5.07
C LEU A 142 -15.35 -19.08 -3.96
N PRO A 143 -15.29 -19.76 -2.79
CA PRO A 143 -14.33 -19.46 -1.74
C PRO A 143 -12.86 -19.74 -2.13
N ARG A 144 -12.63 -20.51 -3.20
CA ARG A 144 -11.28 -20.81 -3.72
C ARG A 144 -10.79 -19.80 -4.76
N ILE A 145 -11.66 -18.88 -5.20
CA ILE A 145 -11.27 -17.80 -6.10
C ILE A 145 -10.38 -16.84 -5.31
N SER A 146 -9.12 -16.70 -5.76
CA SER A 146 -8.18 -15.80 -5.11
C SER A 146 -8.61 -14.35 -5.30
N ARG A 147 -8.70 -13.63 -4.18
CA ARG A 147 -8.89 -12.18 -4.14
C ARG A 147 -7.60 -11.44 -3.76
N ALA A 148 -6.46 -12.10 -3.98
CA ALA A 148 -5.16 -11.48 -3.75
C ALA A 148 -4.93 -10.34 -4.75
N LEU A 149 -4.19 -9.32 -4.33
CA LEU A 149 -3.89 -8.13 -5.12
C LEU A 149 -3.36 -8.46 -6.52
N PHE A 150 -2.46 -9.44 -6.61
CA PHE A 150 -1.83 -9.88 -7.85
C PHE A 150 -2.39 -11.21 -8.39
N SER A 151 -3.62 -11.56 -8.02
CA SER A 151 -4.30 -12.73 -8.58
C SER A 151 -4.68 -12.48 -10.05
N LYS A 152 -4.77 -13.57 -10.83
CA LYS A 152 -5.26 -13.50 -12.22
C LYS A 152 -6.69 -12.96 -12.32
N HIS A 153 -7.53 -13.19 -11.31
CA HIS A 153 -8.89 -12.67 -11.26
C HIS A 153 -8.90 -11.15 -11.07
N PHE A 154 -8.10 -10.62 -10.13
CA PHE A 154 -7.96 -9.16 -9.96
C PHE A 154 -7.33 -8.50 -11.16
N ASP A 155 -6.35 -9.15 -11.80
CA ASP A 155 -5.76 -8.66 -13.04
C ASP A 155 -6.82 -8.48 -14.14
N HIS A 156 -7.62 -9.52 -14.38
CA HIS A 156 -8.66 -9.49 -15.40
C HIS A 156 -9.79 -8.49 -15.09
N PHE A 157 -10.28 -8.45 -13.85
CA PHE A 157 -11.44 -7.62 -13.49
C PHE A 157 -11.09 -6.17 -13.22
N PHE A 158 -9.97 -5.91 -12.57
CA PHE A 158 -9.64 -4.59 -12.05
C PHE A 158 -8.45 -3.98 -12.78
N TRP A 159 -7.29 -4.63 -12.76
CA TRP A 159 -6.05 -3.99 -13.18
C TRP A 159 -5.99 -3.72 -14.67
N LYS A 160 -6.15 -4.73 -15.52
CA LYS A 160 -6.04 -4.54 -16.98
C LYS A 160 -7.07 -3.52 -17.51
N PRO A 161 -8.37 -3.58 -17.13
CA PRO A 161 -9.32 -2.55 -17.55
C PRO A 161 -8.99 -1.15 -17.00
N ALA A 162 -8.52 -1.04 -15.75
CA ALA A 162 -8.17 0.25 -15.17
C ALA A 162 -6.91 0.85 -15.79
N LEU A 163 -5.92 0.02 -16.10
CA LEU A 163 -4.71 0.47 -16.78
C LEU A 163 -5.01 0.99 -18.18
N ASN A 164 -5.85 0.30 -18.95
CA ASN A 164 -6.30 0.82 -20.25
C ASN A 164 -6.98 2.19 -20.11
N ARG A 165 -7.91 2.35 -19.16
CA ARG A 165 -8.55 3.66 -18.90
C ARG A 165 -7.56 4.74 -18.46
N MET A 166 -6.56 4.36 -17.65
CA MET A 166 -5.51 5.26 -17.21
C MET A 166 -4.62 5.70 -18.38
N LEU A 167 -4.23 4.77 -19.26
CA LEU A 167 -3.45 5.07 -20.48
C LEU A 167 -4.25 5.96 -21.44
N ASP A 168 -5.53 5.64 -21.66
CA ASP A 168 -6.44 6.46 -22.46
C ASP A 168 -6.48 7.89 -21.90
N TYR A 169 -6.68 8.05 -20.59
CA TYR A 169 -6.69 9.37 -19.94
C TYR A 169 -5.35 10.10 -20.09
N VAL A 170 -4.24 9.44 -19.77
CA VAL A 170 -2.90 10.05 -19.85
C VAL A 170 -2.56 10.47 -21.28
N SER A 171 -3.01 9.72 -22.30
CA SER A 171 -2.80 10.07 -23.71
C SER A 171 -3.48 11.38 -24.13
N THR A 172 -4.48 11.83 -23.39
CA THR A 172 -5.16 13.13 -23.63
C THR A 172 -4.46 14.32 -23.00
N LEU A 173 -3.48 14.08 -22.12
CA LEU A 173 -2.72 15.12 -21.44
C LEU A 173 -1.56 15.61 -22.32
N GLU A 174 -1.07 16.82 -22.04
CA GLU A 174 0.19 17.29 -22.61
C GLU A 174 1.34 16.33 -22.25
N GLN A 175 2.26 16.14 -23.20
CA GLN A 175 3.43 15.30 -22.98
C GLN A 175 4.24 15.81 -21.78
N ASP A 176 4.40 14.93 -20.78
CA ASP A 176 5.14 15.23 -19.55
C ASP A 176 6.20 14.14 -19.34
N PRO A 177 7.50 14.49 -19.25
CA PRO A 177 8.57 13.53 -18.99
C PRO A 177 8.36 12.69 -17.73
N LEU A 178 7.65 13.21 -16.72
CA LEU A 178 7.35 12.48 -15.48
C LEU A 178 6.36 11.32 -15.71
N LEU A 179 5.66 11.29 -16.85
CA LEU A 179 4.74 10.22 -17.24
C LEU A 179 5.32 9.28 -18.29
N ALA A 180 6.58 9.46 -18.70
CA ALA A 180 7.20 8.67 -19.76
C ALA A 180 7.19 7.15 -19.46
N ASP A 181 7.39 6.78 -18.20
CA ASP A 181 7.36 5.37 -17.78
C ASP A 181 5.94 4.80 -17.78
N VAL A 182 4.92 5.64 -17.57
CA VAL A 182 3.52 5.23 -17.50
C VAL A 182 2.95 4.95 -18.88
N VAL A 183 3.22 5.82 -19.86
CA VAL A 183 2.66 5.70 -21.22
C VAL A 183 3.15 4.46 -21.98
N ASN A 184 4.23 3.84 -21.53
CA ASN A 184 4.85 2.68 -22.16
C ASN A 184 4.54 1.35 -21.44
N ILE A 185 3.68 1.36 -20.41
CA ILE A 185 3.32 0.13 -19.70
C ILE A 185 2.47 -0.76 -20.61
N ASP A 186 2.92 -2.01 -20.80
CA ASP A 186 2.15 -3.05 -21.48
C ASP A 186 1.05 -3.61 -20.54
N PRO A 187 -0.24 -3.44 -20.88
CA PRO A 187 -1.33 -3.94 -20.04
C PRO A 187 -1.34 -5.45 -19.83
N ASP A 188 -0.77 -6.23 -20.75
CA ASP A 188 -0.70 -7.69 -20.63
C ASP A 188 0.43 -8.16 -19.69
N ARG A 189 1.39 -7.29 -19.41
CA ARG A 189 2.54 -7.61 -18.55
C ARG A 189 2.50 -6.95 -17.20
N PHE A 190 1.75 -5.85 -17.07
CA PHE A 190 1.75 -4.98 -15.89
C PHE A 190 1.69 -5.73 -14.56
N ILE A 191 0.67 -6.59 -14.35
CA ILE A 191 0.51 -7.28 -13.06
C ILE A 191 1.52 -8.41 -12.86
N ASN A 192 1.92 -9.10 -13.93
CA ASN A 192 2.96 -10.11 -13.83
C ASN A 192 4.31 -9.50 -13.44
N GLU A 193 4.67 -8.36 -14.03
CA GLU A 193 5.87 -7.60 -13.71
C GLU A 193 5.79 -6.96 -12.31
N ALA A 194 4.67 -6.32 -11.97
CA ALA A 194 4.45 -5.74 -10.65
C ALA A 194 4.55 -6.80 -9.55
N ARG A 195 3.97 -7.99 -9.76
CA ARG A 195 4.08 -9.13 -8.83
C ARG A 195 5.53 -9.58 -8.67
N GLY A 196 6.25 -9.75 -9.79
CA GLY A 196 7.67 -10.16 -9.76
C GLY A 196 8.54 -9.16 -9.02
N ARG A 197 8.39 -7.86 -9.34
CA ARG A 197 9.10 -6.77 -8.64
C ARG A 197 8.72 -6.69 -7.17
N SER A 198 7.44 -6.84 -6.83
CA SER A 198 6.97 -6.85 -5.44
C SER A 198 7.63 -7.99 -4.64
N ALA A 199 7.66 -9.20 -5.21
CA ALA A 199 8.28 -10.36 -4.56
C ALA A 199 9.80 -10.18 -4.38
N GLN A 200 10.49 -9.65 -5.40
CA GLN A 200 11.91 -9.35 -5.33
C GLN A 200 12.21 -8.28 -4.27
N LEU A 201 11.49 -7.15 -4.28
CA LEU A 201 11.66 -6.08 -3.31
C LEU A 201 11.35 -6.56 -1.90
N TYR A 202 10.27 -7.32 -1.72
CA TYR A 202 9.96 -7.95 -0.44
C TYR A 202 11.16 -8.77 0.03
N SER A 203 11.63 -9.74 -0.75
CA SER A 203 12.77 -10.57 -0.35
C SER A 203 14.03 -9.75 -0.02
N THR A 204 14.41 -8.79 -0.85
CA THR A 204 15.58 -7.93 -0.65
C THR A 204 15.46 -7.12 0.64
N LEU A 205 14.34 -6.42 0.83
CA LEU A 205 14.14 -5.54 1.98
C LEU A 205 14.01 -6.33 3.29
N SER A 206 13.48 -7.56 3.24
CA SER A 206 13.39 -8.46 4.41
C SER A 206 14.76 -8.72 5.06
N LYS A 207 15.82 -8.83 4.26
CA LYS A 207 17.17 -9.10 4.78
C LYS A 207 17.69 -7.96 5.65
N GLY A 208 17.31 -6.71 5.32
CA GLY A 208 17.63 -5.53 6.13
C GLY A 208 16.79 -5.40 7.41
N VAL A 209 15.64 -6.09 7.48
CA VAL A 209 14.74 -6.06 8.65
C VAL A 209 15.01 -7.20 9.64
N HIS A 210 15.41 -8.38 9.14
CA HIS A 210 15.58 -9.58 9.96
C HIS A 210 16.98 -9.74 10.58
N TRP A 211 17.83 -8.70 10.54
CA TRP A 211 19.21 -8.76 11.07
C TRP A 211 19.99 -9.98 10.55
N GLU A 212 19.78 -10.38 9.29
CA GLU A 212 20.45 -11.55 8.71
C GLU A 212 21.96 -11.33 8.54
N PHE A 213 22.43 -10.09 8.61
CA PHE A 213 23.82 -9.71 8.43
C PHE A 213 24.51 -9.55 9.79
N PHE A 214 25.23 -10.59 10.21
CA PHE A 214 26.07 -10.57 11.42
C PHE A 214 27.49 -10.05 11.17
N THR A 215 27.81 -9.67 9.93
CA THR A 215 29.12 -9.11 9.55
C THR A 215 28.92 -7.87 8.68
N SER A 216 29.72 -6.84 8.91
CA SER A 216 29.64 -5.55 8.18
C SER A 216 29.93 -5.67 6.69
N ALA A 217 30.62 -6.73 6.25
CA ALA A 217 30.90 -7.03 4.84
C ALA A 217 29.67 -7.46 4.03
N LEU A 218 28.57 -7.80 4.69
CA LEU A 218 27.31 -8.21 4.05
C LEU A 218 26.21 -7.15 4.14
N LEU A 219 26.49 -6.00 4.76
CA LEU A 219 25.54 -4.89 4.76
C LEU A 219 25.33 -4.41 3.32
N PHE A 220 24.09 -4.04 3.00
CA PHE A 220 23.79 -3.44 1.71
C PHE A 220 24.62 -2.18 1.51
N ASP A 221 25.12 -1.98 0.29
CA ASP A 221 25.71 -0.69 -0.08
C ASP A 221 24.64 0.38 -0.31
N GLU A 222 25.09 1.63 -0.39
CA GLU A 222 24.23 2.78 -0.64
C GLU A 222 23.40 2.64 -1.91
N ALA A 223 24.03 2.20 -2.99
CA ALA A 223 23.39 2.08 -4.28
C ALA A 223 22.22 1.09 -4.22
N THR A 224 22.42 -0.04 -3.54
CA THR A 224 21.40 -1.08 -3.37
C THR A 224 20.21 -0.56 -2.57
N ILE A 225 20.45 0.14 -1.46
CA ILE A 225 19.36 0.66 -0.62
C ILE A 225 18.60 1.77 -1.33
N LYS A 226 19.31 2.76 -1.90
CA LYS A 226 18.66 3.85 -2.64
C LYS A 226 17.87 3.30 -3.84
N SER A 227 18.40 2.29 -4.56
CA SER A 227 17.65 1.62 -5.63
C SER A 227 16.41 0.93 -5.09
N ALA A 228 16.51 0.14 -4.01
CA ALA A 228 15.38 -0.58 -3.45
C ALA A 228 14.28 0.37 -2.93
N ILE A 229 14.66 1.51 -2.31
CA ILE A 229 13.71 2.55 -1.92
C ILE A 229 13.04 3.13 -3.17
N ARG A 230 13.81 3.56 -4.17
CA ARG A 230 13.30 4.10 -5.44
C ARG A 230 12.31 3.14 -6.10
N ASP A 231 12.73 1.90 -6.29
CA ASP A 231 11.94 0.86 -6.95
C ASP A 231 10.63 0.60 -6.20
N THR A 232 10.67 0.67 -4.86
CA THR A 232 9.46 0.58 -4.03
C THR A 232 8.50 1.73 -4.33
N PHE A 233 8.98 2.97 -4.31
CA PHE A 233 8.14 4.14 -4.63
C PHE A 233 7.52 4.04 -6.02
N LEU A 234 8.31 3.71 -7.04
CA LEU A 234 7.82 3.62 -8.41
C LEU A 234 6.78 2.52 -8.57
N LEU A 235 7.01 1.35 -7.95
CA LEU A 235 6.06 0.25 -7.96
C LEU A 235 4.73 0.65 -7.30
N VAL A 236 4.76 1.15 -6.06
CA VAL A 236 3.52 1.50 -5.35
C VAL A 236 2.83 2.71 -5.98
N ALA A 237 3.58 3.66 -6.56
CA ALA A 237 3.00 4.80 -7.27
C ALA A 237 2.29 4.38 -8.56
N ASN A 238 2.86 3.45 -9.35
CA ASN A 238 2.20 2.93 -10.55
C ASN A 238 0.91 2.16 -10.22
N LEU A 239 0.97 1.30 -9.19
CA LEU A 239 -0.21 0.58 -8.71
C LEU A 239 -1.26 1.55 -8.13
N GLY A 240 -0.82 2.53 -7.34
CA GLY A 240 -1.65 3.60 -6.78
C GLY A 240 -2.36 4.40 -7.85
N LEU A 241 -1.63 4.93 -8.84
CA LEU A 241 -2.21 5.66 -9.96
C LEU A 241 -3.25 4.82 -10.70
N THR A 242 -2.88 3.60 -11.10
CA THR A 242 -3.78 2.70 -11.85
C THR A 242 -5.05 2.39 -11.07
N SER A 243 -4.95 2.19 -9.75
CA SER A 243 -6.10 1.82 -8.92
C SER A 243 -7.21 2.87 -8.86
N HIS A 244 -6.91 4.16 -9.08
CA HIS A 244 -7.93 5.23 -9.15
C HIS A 244 -8.79 5.16 -10.41
N PHE A 245 -8.37 4.38 -11.41
CA PHE A 245 -9.15 4.12 -12.61
C PHE A 245 -9.99 2.85 -12.49
N VAL A 246 -10.00 2.16 -11.35
CA VAL A 246 -10.93 1.05 -11.07
C VAL A 246 -12.26 1.63 -10.59
N HIS A 247 -13.34 1.40 -11.34
CA HIS A 247 -14.66 1.99 -11.07
C HIS A 247 -15.24 1.66 -9.68
N THR A 248 -14.95 0.47 -9.14
CA THR A 248 -15.42 0.02 -7.82
C THR A 248 -14.42 0.28 -6.70
N ALA A 249 -13.24 0.84 -7.00
CA ALA A 249 -12.24 1.08 -5.98
C ALA A 249 -12.75 2.15 -5.00
N TYR A 250 -12.77 1.77 -3.73
CA TYR A 250 -13.16 2.65 -2.65
C TYR A 250 -12.16 3.82 -2.51
N ALA A 251 -12.66 4.98 -2.08
CA ALA A 251 -11.89 6.20 -1.84
C ALA A 251 -11.15 6.80 -3.06
N SER A 252 -11.52 6.43 -4.29
CA SER A 252 -10.79 6.86 -5.48
C SER A 252 -10.75 8.39 -5.65
N LEU A 253 -9.57 8.87 -6.04
CA LEU A 253 -9.33 10.26 -6.38
C LEU A 253 -9.86 10.56 -7.80
N ASP A 254 -10.08 11.84 -8.06
CA ASP A 254 -10.23 12.31 -9.43
C ASP A 254 -8.95 12.01 -10.24
N PRO A 255 -9.05 11.61 -11.53
CA PRO A 255 -7.90 11.35 -12.39
C PRO A 255 -6.85 12.48 -12.40
N VAL A 256 -7.28 13.74 -12.40
CA VAL A 256 -6.36 14.90 -12.36
C VAL A 256 -5.54 14.89 -11.06
N LYS A 257 -6.21 14.68 -9.92
CA LYS A 257 -5.57 14.64 -8.60
C LYS A 257 -4.65 13.43 -8.46
N ALA A 258 -5.06 12.26 -8.94
CA ALA A 258 -4.23 11.04 -8.93
C ALA A 258 -2.95 11.23 -9.75
N VAL A 259 -3.05 11.78 -10.97
CA VAL A 259 -1.88 12.09 -11.80
C VAL A 259 -0.98 13.14 -11.16
N SER A 260 -1.55 14.17 -10.52
CA SER A 260 -0.77 15.17 -9.78
C SER A 260 0.04 14.54 -8.65
N CYS A 261 -0.56 13.66 -7.85
CA CYS A 261 0.13 12.95 -6.77
C CYS A 261 1.25 12.07 -7.33
N TYR A 262 0.98 11.33 -8.41
CA TYR A 262 2.00 10.51 -9.08
C TYR A 262 3.21 11.35 -9.54
N LYS A 263 2.96 12.49 -10.20
CA LYS A 263 4.01 13.41 -10.64
C LYS A 263 4.81 13.97 -9.47
N ALA A 264 4.14 14.30 -8.35
CA ALA A 264 4.83 14.75 -7.14
C ALA A 264 5.77 13.68 -6.60
N ILE A 265 5.33 12.42 -6.53
CA ILE A 265 6.18 11.28 -6.12
C ILE A 265 7.36 11.10 -7.08
N ARG A 266 7.14 11.15 -8.40
CA ARG A 266 8.23 11.02 -9.39
C ARG A 266 9.32 12.09 -9.24
N ARG A 267 8.97 13.31 -8.82
CA ARG A 267 9.97 14.36 -8.54
C ARG A 267 10.82 14.08 -7.31
N LEU A 268 10.27 13.35 -6.33
CA LEU A 268 10.99 12.96 -5.11
C LEU A 268 11.94 11.78 -5.34
N VAL A 269 11.71 11.03 -6.42
CA VAL A 269 12.39 9.77 -6.69
C VAL A 269 12.97 9.78 -8.12
N PRO A 270 14.11 10.47 -8.33
CA PRO A 270 14.78 10.54 -9.63
C PRO A 270 15.39 9.19 -10.01
#